data_AF-A0A7W7ZU46-F1
#
_entry.id   AF-A0A7W7ZU46-F1
#
_cell.length_a   1.000
_cell.length_b   1.000
_cell.length_c   1.000
_cell.angle_alpha   90.00
_cell.angle_beta   90.00
_cell.angle_gamma   90.00
#
_symmetry.space_group_name_H-M   'P 1'
#
loop_
_entity.id
_entity.type
_entity.pdbx_description
1 polymer ?
#
loop_
_entity_poly.entity_id
_entity_poly.type
_entity_poly.pdbx_seq_one_letter_code
_entity_poly.pdbx_strand_id
1 'polypeptide(L)'
;MTDCLFCKIAAGIIPVKRLHEDEQVLAFPDINPQAPVHVLVIPKRHLASHAHATTEDAAMLGQLLSAAGEVAQAQGLENGYRLVINTGPDGGQTVDHLHVHLLGGRHLGWPPG
;
A
#
# COMPACT_ATOMS: atom_id res chain seq x y z
N MET A 1 -10.38 -18.91 7.26
CA MET A 1 -9.73 -18.17 6.15
C MET A 1 -10.46 -16.85 6.04
N THR A 2 -9.77 -15.73 6.19
CA THR A 2 -10.36 -14.40 5.99
C THR A 2 -10.72 -14.26 4.52
N ASP A 3 -11.96 -13.89 4.20
CA ASP A 3 -12.38 -13.55 2.83
C ASP A 3 -11.86 -12.16 2.43
N CYS A 4 -10.54 -11.98 2.53
CA CYS A 4 -9.87 -10.71 2.25
C CYS A 4 -9.24 -10.74 0.85
N LEU A 5 -9.57 -9.74 0.03
CA LEU A 5 -9.04 -9.56 -1.32
C LEU A 5 -7.50 -9.52 -1.31
N PHE A 6 -6.91 -8.71 -0.44
CA PHE A 6 -5.45 -8.52 -0.37
C PHE A 6 -4.73 -9.74 0.19
N CYS A 7 -5.35 -10.53 1.08
CA CYS A 7 -4.81 -11.84 1.46
C CYS A 7 -4.72 -12.80 0.27
N LYS A 8 -5.75 -12.83 -0.59
CA LYS A 8 -5.74 -13.66 -1.81
C LYS A 8 -4.65 -13.21 -2.80
N ILE A 9 -4.41 -11.91 -2.91
CA ILE A 9 -3.32 -11.34 -3.72
C ILE A 9 -1.95 -11.72 -3.13
N ALA A 10 -1.75 -11.51 -1.82
CA ALA A 10 -0.52 -11.86 -1.11
C ALA A 10 -0.18 -13.35 -1.22
N ALA A 11 -1.20 -14.21 -1.15
CA ALA A 11 -1.07 -15.67 -1.33
C ALA A 11 -0.88 -16.10 -2.79
N GLY A 12 -0.96 -15.19 -3.77
CA GLY A 12 -0.83 -15.48 -5.19
C GLY A 12 -2.05 -16.17 -5.82
N ILE A 13 -3.18 -16.24 -5.12
CA ILE A 13 -4.45 -16.78 -5.64
C ILE A 13 -5.01 -15.84 -6.71
N ILE A 14 -4.94 -14.53 -6.46
CA ILE A 14 -5.29 -13.50 -7.44
C ILE A 14 -3.99 -12.92 -8.01
N PRO A 15 -3.73 -13.04 -9.31
CA PRO A 15 -2.49 -12.56 -9.91
C PRO A 15 -2.48 -11.04 -10.00
N VAL A 16 -1.31 -10.44 -9.72
CA VAL A 16 -1.03 -9.02 -9.90
C VAL A 16 0.38 -8.84 -10.43
N LYS A 17 0.65 -7.70 -11.07
CA LYS A 17 2.03 -7.30 -11.38
C LYS A 17 2.73 -6.95 -10.06
N ARG A 18 3.72 -7.75 -9.67
CA ARG A 18 4.51 -7.54 -8.46
C ARG A 18 5.61 -6.53 -8.76
N LEU A 19 5.50 -5.33 -8.20
CA LEU A 19 6.52 -4.27 -8.36
C LEU A 19 7.62 -4.39 -7.31
N HIS A 20 7.27 -4.88 -6.13
CA HIS A 20 8.18 -5.24 -5.05
C HIS A 20 7.60 -6.43 -4.30
N GLU A 21 8.45 -7.34 -3.86
CA GLU A 21 8.05 -8.43 -2.97
C GLU A 21 9.23 -8.87 -2.13
N ASP A 22 9.01 -8.98 -0.82
CA ASP A 22 9.94 -9.59 0.13
C ASP A 22 9.18 -10.57 1.05
N GLU A 23 9.78 -10.99 2.16
CA GLU A 23 9.16 -11.93 3.10
C GLU A 23 7.90 -11.39 3.78
N GLN A 24 7.80 -10.08 4.00
CA GLN A 24 6.74 -9.46 4.79
C GLN A 24 5.81 -8.56 3.98
N VAL A 25 6.26 -8.03 2.84
CA VAL A 25 5.58 -6.97 2.08
C VAL A 25 5.41 -7.34 0.61
N LEU A 26 4.34 -6.85 0.01
CA LEU A 26 4.07 -6.94 -1.42
C LEU A 26 3.59 -5.57 -1.93
N ALA A 27 4.13 -5.11 -3.05
CA ALA A 27 3.68 -3.92 -3.75
C ALA A 27 3.17 -4.23 -5.16
N PHE A 28 2.02 -3.67 -5.53
CA PHE A 28 1.38 -3.90 -6.83
C PHE A 28 0.55 -2.68 -7.27
N PRO A 29 0.33 -2.47 -8.58
CA PRO A 29 -0.48 -1.36 -9.07
C PRO A 29 -1.92 -1.44 -8.55
N ASP A 30 -2.48 -0.29 -8.17
CA ASP A 30 -3.91 -0.17 -7.93
C ASP A 30 -4.68 -0.38 -9.25
N ILE A 31 -5.80 -1.10 -9.20
CA ILE A 31 -6.64 -1.35 -10.37
C ILE A 31 -7.44 -0.11 -10.80
N ASN A 32 -7.64 0.85 -9.88
CA ASN A 32 -8.33 2.11 -10.11
C ASN A 32 -7.39 3.30 -9.79
N PRO A 33 -6.38 3.56 -10.65
CA PRO A 33 -5.32 4.53 -10.36
C PRO A 33 -5.86 5.97 -10.25
N GLN A 34 -5.46 6.68 -9.19
CA GLN A 34 -5.80 8.10 -8.97
C GLN A 34 -4.68 9.06 -9.39
N ALA A 35 -3.56 8.52 -9.85
CA ALA A 35 -2.41 9.23 -10.40
C ALA A 35 -1.70 8.32 -11.42
N PRO A 36 -0.87 8.86 -12.33
CA PRO A 36 -0.16 8.06 -13.33
C PRO A 36 0.63 6.89 -12.74
N VAL A 37 1.19 7.09 -11.55
CA VAL A 37 1.67 5.99 -10.70
C VAL A 37 0.76 5.93 -9.47
N HIS A 38 0.03 4.82 -9.32
CA HIS A 38 -0.73 4.49 -8.13
C HIS A 38 -0.46 3.03 -7.75
N VAL A 39 0.24 2.83 -6.64
CA VAL A 39 0.66 1.51 -6.16
C VAL A 39 0.14 1.30 -4.74
N LEU A 40 -0.27 0.08 -4.44
CA LEU A 40 -0.59 -0.36 -3.08
C LEU A 40 0.58 -1.18 -2.53
N VAL A 41 1.03 -0.84 -1.33
CA VAL A 41 2.03 -1.60 -0.56
C VAL A 41 1.33 -2.21 0.64
N ILE A 42 1.32 -3.53 0.75
CA ILE A 42 0.58 -4.27 1.78
C ILE A 42 1.51 -5.20 2.57
N PRO A 43 1.21 -5.48 3.85
CA PRO A 43 1.81 -6.62 4.52
C PRO A 43 1.20 -7.92 3.98
N LYS A 44 2.01 -8.96 3.89
CA LYS A 44 1.55 -10.32 3.59
C LYS A 44 0.72 -10.90 4.73
N ARG A 45 1.11 -10.60 5.97
CA ARG A 45 0.30 -10.88 7.16
C ARG A 45 -0.95 -10.02 7.14
N HIS A 46 -2.10 -10.61 7.45
CA HIS A 46 -3.34 -9.84 7.58
C HIS A 46 -3.30 -8.95 8.82
N LEU A 47 -3.50 -7.65 8.60
CA LEU A 47 -3.73 -6.64 9.63
C LEU A 47 -4.86 -5.75 9.12
N ALA A 48 -5.99 -5.68 9.82
CA ALA A 48 -7.22 -5.11 9.24
C ALA A 48 -7.08 -3.61 8.88
N SER A 49 -6.40 -2.83 9.70
CA SER A 49 -6.12 -1.42 9.45
C SER A 49 -4.96 -0.94 10.31
N HIS A 50 -4.49 0.29 10.10
CA HIS A 50 -3.48 0.89 10.96
C HIS A 50 -3.93 0.99 12.42
N ALA A 51 -5.23 1.19 12.69
CA ALA A 51 -5.78 1.24 14.05
C ALA A 51 -5.60 -0.07 14.84
N HIS A 52 -5.33 -1.19 14.16
CA HIS A 52 -5.07 -2.49 14.79
C HIS A 52 -3.59 -2.78 14.98
N ALA A 53 -2.69 -1.91 14.51
CA ALA A 53 -1.26 -2.09 14.69
C ALA A 53 -0.87 -1.89 16.16
N THR A 54 0.07 -2.69 16.65
CA THR A 54 0.66 -2.52 17.99
C THR A 54 2.14 -2.16 17.89
N THR A 55 2.81 -1.98 19.04
CA THR A 55 4.26 -1.78 19.08
C THR A 55 5.05 -2.96 18.50
N GLU A 56 4.47 -4.16 18.49
CA GLU A 56 5.08 -5.35 17.88
C GLU A 56 5.15 -5.24 16.35
N ASP A 57 4.28 -4.42 15.74
CA ASP A 57 4.21 -4.21 14.30
C ASP A 57 5.14 -3.11 13.78
N ALA A 58 5.86 -2.41 14.66
CA ALA A 58 6.68 -1.25 14.29
C ALA A 58 7.70 -1.58 13.18
N ALA A 59 8.33 -2.75 13.24
CA ALA A 59 9.29 -3.18 12.23
C ALA A 59 8.62 -3.40 10.85
N MET A 60 7.47 -4.05 10.81
CA MET A 60 6.71 -4.29 9.59
C MET A 60 6.16 -2.97 9.01
N LEU A 61 5.66 -2.06 9.86
CA LEU A 61 5.24 -0.72 9.42
C LEU A 61 6.40 0.07 8.79
N GLY A 62 7.60 -0.02 9.37
CA GLY A 62 8.81 0.54 8.78
C GLY A 62 9.13 -0.06 7.42
N GLN A 63 9.02 -1.39 7.28
CA GLN A 63 9.22 -2.08 5.99
C GLN A 63 8.22 -1.65 4.92
N LEU A 64 6.95 -1.40 5.26
CA LEU A 64 5.97 -0.87 4.30
C LEU A 64 6.42 0.48 3.73
N LEU A 65 6.93 1.37 4.60
CA LEU A 65 7.39 2.69 4.18
C LEU A 65 8.69 2.61 3.37
N SER A 66 9.63 1.74 3.76
CA SER A 66 10.86 1.49 2.99
C SER A 66 10.54 0.95 1.60
N ALA A 67 9.70 -0.09 1.50
CA ALA A 67 9.27 -0.65 0.23
C ALA A 67 8.55 0.37 -0.66
N ALA A 68 7.73 1.26 -0.08
CA ALA A 68 7.10 2.34 -0.83
C ALA A 68 8.14 3.30 -1.44
N GLY A 69 9.20 3.63 -0.71
CA GLY A 69 10.30 4.46 -1.21
C GLY A 69 11.09 3.79 -2.34
N GLU A 70 11.41 2.51 -2.20
CA GLU A 70 12.09 1.71 -3.24
C GLU A 70 11.25 1.62 -4.52
N VAL A 71 9.95 1.35 -4.39
CA VAL A 71 9.04 1.33 -5.53
C VAL A 71 8.92 2.71 -6.16
N ALA A 72 8.84 3.79 -5.39
CA ALA A 72 8.78 5.14 -5.93
C ALA A 72 10.02 5.47 -6.78
N GLN A 73 11.22 5.09 -6.31
CA GLN A 73 12.45 5.23 -7.07
C GLN A 73 12.42 4.39 -8.36
N ALA A 74 12.02 3.12 -8.27
CA ALA A 74 11.92 2.23 -9.43
C ALA A 74 10.87 2.69 -10.46
N GLN A 75 9.86 3.45 -10.04
CA GLN A 75 8.84 4.06 -10.91
C GLN A 75 9.23 5.46 -11.41
N GLY A 76 10.44 5.95 -11.11
CA GLY A 76 10.92 7.25 -11.60
C GLY A 76 10.23 8.47 -10.98
N LEU A 77 9.74 8.35 -9.74
CA LEU A 77 9.07 9.45 -9.03
C LEU A 77 10.03 10.47 -8.41
N GLU A 78 10.99 10.95 -9.21
CA GLU A 78 12.07 11.85 -8.79
C GLU A 78 11.55 13.23 -8.34
N ASN A 79 10.43 13.68 -8.90
CA ASN A 79 9.79 14.96 -8.58
C ASN A 79 8.84 14.90 -7.38
N GLY A 80 8.86 13.79 -6.63
CA GLY A 80 8.07 13.58 -5.42
C GLY A 80 6.82 12.71 -5.62
N TYR A 81 6.24 12.34 -4.49
CA TYR A 81 5.09 11.45 -4.37
C TYR A 81 4.37 11.67 -3.03
N ARG A 82 3.18 11.08 -2.86
CA ARG A 82 2.44 11.07 -1.59
C ARG A 82 2.20 9.64 -1.15
N LEU A 83 2.43 9.40 0.14
CA LEU A 83 1.99 8.19 0.82
C LEU A 83 0.67 8.47 1.55
N VAL A 84 -0.29 7.55 1.46
CA VAL A 84 -1.58 7.66 2.16
C VAL A 84 -1.92 6.33 2.82
N ILE A 85 -2.36 6.37 4.08
CA ILE A 85 -2.92 5.23 4.80
C ILE A 85 -4.31 5.63 5.27
N ASN A 86 -5.31 5.02 4.69
CA ASN A 86 -6.71 5.25 5.05
C ASN A 86 -7.09 4.33 6.23
N THR A 87 -7.74 4.90 7.25
CA THR A 87 -8.18 4.14 8.43
C THR A 87 -9.66 4.41 8.70
N GLY A 88 -10.46 3.35 8.67
CA GLY A 88 -11.90 3.42 8.92
C GLY A 88 -12.70 4.19 7.84
N PRO A 89 -14.03 4.34 8.06
CA PRO A 89 -14.92 4.94 7.07
C PRO A 89 -14.57 6.40 6.71
N ASP A 90 -14.31 7.24 7.71
CA ASP A 90 -13.99 8.67 7.50
C ASP A 90 -12.63 8.86 6.81
N GLY A 91 -11.71 7.91 7.00
CA GLY A 91 -10.45 7.88 6.26
C GLY A 91 -10.58 7.35 4.84
N GLY A 92 -11.74 6.84 4.42
CA GLY A 92 -11.94 6.26 3.09
C GLY A 92 -11.28 4.89 2.91
N GLN A 93 -11.18 4.09 3.98
CA GLN A 93 -10.67 2.72 3.87
C GLN A 93 -11.69 1.83 3.18
N THR A 94 -11.32 1.23 2.05
CA THR A 94 -12.23 0.40 1.22
C THR A 94 -11.98 -1.10 1.35
N VAL A 95 -10.77 -1.49 1.75
CA VAL A 95 -10.40 -2.89 2.03
C VAL A 95 -9.87 -2.97 3.45
N ASP A 96 -10.43 -3.87 4.24
CA ASP A 96 -10.01 -4.14 5.63
C ASP A 96 -8.74 -4.97 5.68
N HIS A 97 -7.68 -4.46 5.04
CA HIS A 97 -6.32 -4.97 5.09
C HIS A 97 -5.40 -3.77 4.92
N LEU A 98 -4.52 -3.49 5.88
CA LEU A 98 -3.62 -2.36 5.89
C LEU A 98 -2.89 -2.21 4.56
N HIS A 99 -2.97 -1.03 3.96
CA HIS A 99 -2.27 -0.73 2.72
C HIS A 99 -1.80 0.72 2.72
N VAL A 100 -0.60 0.92 2.19
CA VAL A 100 -0.05 2.24 1.90
C VAL A 100 -0.28 2.51 0.41
N HIS A 101 -1.02 3.56 0.10
CA HIS A 101 -1.06 4.09 -1.26
C HIS A 101 0.20 4.89 -1.53
N LEU A 102 0.86 4.61 -2.65
CA LEU A 102 1.91 5.43 -3.24
C LEU A 102 1.36 6.10 -4.50
N LEU A 103 1.21 7.42 -4.47
CA LEU A 103 0.70 8.21 -5.59
C LEU A 103 1.78 9.15 -6.14
N GLY A 104 1.95 9.19 -7.46
CA GLY A 104 2.92 10.07 -8.11
C GLY A 104 2.75 10.18 -9.62
N GLY A 105 3.69 10.85 -10.27
CA GLY A 105 3.68 11.09 -11.72
C GLY A 105 2.81 12.28 -12.15
N ARG A 106 2.23 13.02 -11.19
CA ARG A 106 1.56 14.31 -11.39
C ARG A 106 1.66 15.16 -10.13
N HIS A 107 1.37 16.45 -10.24
CA HIS A 107 1.16 17.30 -9.06
C HIS A 107 -0.05 16.80 -8.25
N LEU A 108 0.12 16.68 -6.93
CA LEU A 108 -0.92 16.27 -5.99
C LEU A 108 -1.37 17.48 -5.17
N GLY A 109 -2.63 17.88 -5.33
CA GLY A 109 -3.20 19.05 -4.68
C GLY A 109 -3.30 18.94 -3.15
N TRP A 110 -3.76 20.03 -2.56
CA TRP A 110 -4.08 20.15 -1.13
C TRP A 110 -5.49 20.76 -0.97
N PRO A 111 -6.37 20.22 -0.10
CA PRO A 111 -6.15 19.11 0.84
C PRO A 111 -5.95 17.73 0.16
N PRO A 112 -5.44 16.71 0.88
CA PRO A 112 -5.05 15.41 0.32
C PRO A 112 -6.20 14.40 0.26
N GLY A 113 -7.28 14.80 -0.40
CA GLY A 113 -8.60 14.19 -0.30
C GLY A 113 -9.62 15.30 -0.12
#